data_AF-A0A6B3FBU1-F1
#
_entry.id   AF-A0A6B3FBU1-F1
#
_cell.length_a   1.000
_cell.length_b   1.000
_cell.length_c   1.000
_cell.angle_alpha   90.00
_cell.angle_beta   90.00
_cell.angle_gamma   90.00
#
_symmetry.space_group_name_H-M   'P 1'
#
loop_
_entity.id
_entity.type
_entity.pdbx_description
1 polymer ?
#
loop_
_entity_poly.entity_id
_entity_poly.type
_entity_poly.pdbx_seq_one_letter_code
_entity_poly.pdbx_strand_id
1 'polypeptide(L)'
;TVTRYCSSSLQTSRMALHAIKAGEGDVFISAGVETVSRFVKGNSDSLPDTHNPLFAEAEARTAAVAESGADQWHDPREDGLVPDAYIAMGQTAENLALLKGITRRDMDEFGVRSQNLAEQAIAKGFWEREITPVTTPDGTVVSKDDGPRAGVTLEGVEGLKPVFRPDG
;
A
#
# COMPACT_ATOMS: atom_id res chain seq x y z
N THR A 1 -11.32 18.29 1.84
CA THR A 1 -10.40 17.13 1.88
C THR A 1 -11.21 15.88 2.12
N VAL A 2 -10.87 14.77 1.45
CA VAL A 2 -11.56 13.50 1.61
C VAL A 2 -10.57 12.42 2.00
N THR A 3 -11.02 11.45 2.80
CA THR A 3 -10.28 10.23 3.09
C THR A 3 -11.06 9.03 2.59
N ARG A 4 -10.40 8.25 1.74
CA ARG A 4 -10.84 6.93 1.25
C ARG A 4 -9.62 6.02 1.09
N TYR A 5 -8.74 6.06 2.09
CA TYR A 5 -7.50 5.30 2.17
C TYR A 5 -6.68 5.41 0.87
N CYS A 6 -6.15 4.30 0.36
CA CYS A 6 -5.31 4.23 -0.83
C CYS A 6 -5.96 4.81 -2.10
N SER A 7 -7.29 5.00 -2.10
CA SER A 7 -8.05 5.53 -3.24
C SER A 7 -8.45 7.00 -3.12
N SER A 8 -7.94 7.72 -2.12
CA SER A 8 -8.36 9.10 -1.80
C SER A 8 -8.19 10.08 -2.96
N SER A 9 -7.04 10.07 -3.63
CA SER A 9 -6.78 10.96 -4.78
C SER A 9 -7.62 10.60 -6.02
N LEU A 10 -7.90 9.32 -6.24
CA LEU A 10 -8.80 8.91 -7.31
C LEU A 10 -10.25 9.33 -7.02
N GLN A 11 -10.65 9.29 -5.74
CA GLN A 11 -11.96 9.75 -5.31
C GLN A 11 -12.13 11.26 -5.58
N THR A 12 -11.10 12.09 -5.37
CA THR A 12 -11.19 13.52 -5.70
C THR A 12 -11.36 13.75 -7.20
N SER A 13 -10.71 12.95 -8.05
CA SER A 13 -10.91 13.01 -9.51
C SER A 13 -12.35 12.65 -9.91
N ARG A 14 -12.92 11.61 -9.29
CA ARG A 14 -14.32 11.24 -9.53
C ARG A 14 -15.28 12.35 -9.08
N MET A 15 -15.02 12.97 -7.94
CA MET A 15 -15.84 14.08 -7.44
C MET A 15 -15.78 15.30 -8.37
N ALA A 16 -14.58 15.66 -8.84
CA ALA A 16 -14.39 16.73 -9.82
C ALA A 16 -15.18 16.47 -11.11
N LEU A 17 -15.10 15.26 -11.66
CA LEU A 17 -15.88 14.86 -12.84
C LEU A 17 -17.39 15.03 -12.61
N HIS A 18 -17.90 14.60 -11.46
CA HIS A 18 -19.32 14.71 -11.14
C HIS A 18 -19.79 16.16 -10.99
N ALA A 19 -19.00 17.01 -10.35
CA ALA A 19 -19.32 18.43 -10.17
C ALA A 19 -19.37 19.17 -11.52
N ILE A 20 -18.42 18.90 -12.42
CA ILE A 20 -18.45 19.41 -13.81
C ILE A 20 -19.73 18.93 -14.51
N LYS A 21 -20.02 17.63 -14.44
CA LYS A 21 -21.19 17.04 -15.10
C LYS A 21 -22.52 17.61 -14.57
N ALA A 22 -22.57 17.99 -13.30
CA ALA A 22 -23.74 18.58 -12.66
C ALA A 22 -23.90 20.09 -12.97
N GLY A 23 -22.92 20.71 -13.64
CA GLY A 23 -22.91 22.17 -13.87
C GLY A 23 -22.60 22.97 -12.61
N GLU A 24 -21.96 22.35 -11.61
CA GLU A 24 -21.56 23.02 -10.36
C GLU A 24 -20.29 23.87 -10.54
N GLY A 25 -19.57 23.66 -11.63
CA GLY A 25 -18.42 24.47 -12.04
C GLY A 25 -17.77 23.95 -13.31
N ASP A 26 -16.86 24.73 -13.88
CA ASP A 26 -16.24 24.42 -15.17
C ASP A 26 -14.85 23.77 -15.04
N VAL A 27 -14.11 24.12 -13.98
CA VAL A 27 -12.73 23.68 -13.76
C VAL A 27 -12.52 23.33 -12.29
N PHE A 28 -11.96 22.15 -12.04
CA PHE A 28 -11.65 21.66 -10.70
C PHE A 28 -10.21 21.17 -10.63
N ILE A 29 -9.57 21.39 -9.48
CA ILE A 29 -8.25 20.81 -9.18
C ILE A 29 -8.46 19.55 -8.35
N SER A 30 -7.95 18.43 -8.87
CA SER A 30 -7.90 17.15 -8.17
C SER A 30 -6.46 16.86 -7.78
N ALA A 31 -6.21 16.70 -6.48
CA ALA A 31 -4.89 16.40 -5.95
C ALA A 31 -4.98 15.40 -4.78
N GLY A 32 -3.85 14.77 -4.47
CA GLY A 32 -3.64 13.96 -3.28
C GLY A 32 -2.26 14.24 -2.70
N VAL A 33 -2.14 14.15 -1.38
CA VAL A 33 -0.89 14.35 -0.65
C VAL A 33 -0.83 13.36 0.49
N GLU A 34 0.34 12.81 0.74
CA GLU A 34 0.60 11.91 1.86
C GLU A 34 1.98 12.23 2.46
N THR A 35 2.13 12.12 3.77
CA THR A 35 3.43 12.42 4.43
C THR A 35 3.72 11.39 5.53
N VAL A 36 3.94 10.15 5.11
CA VAL A 36 4.16 8.98 5.98
C VAL A 36 5.27 9.20 7.01
N SER A 37 6.37 9.86 6.62
CA SER A 37 7.48 10.19 7.53
C SER A 37 7.09 11.07 8.73
N ARG A 38 5.87 11.66 8.73
CA ARG A 38 5.33 12.48 9.82
C ARG A 38 4.13 11.85 10.53
N PHE A 39 3.81 10.58 10.30
CA PHE A 39 2.67 9.88 10.94
C PHE A 39 2.70 9.90 12.47
N VAL A 40 3.89 10.01 13.08
CA VAL A 40 4.02 10.21 14.54
C VAL A 40 3.36 11.50 15.04
N LYS A 41 3.11 12.47 14.17
CA LYS A 41 2.44 13.74 14.46
C LYS A 41 0.96 13.74 14.05
N GLY A 42 0.41 12.60 13.65
CA GLY A 42 -0.98 12.41 13.26
C GLY A 42 -1.15 11.24 12.30
N ASN A 43 -2.00 10.28 12.66
CA ASN A 43 -2.45 9.17 11.82
C ASN A 43 -3.94 8.90 12.09
N SER A 44 -4.60 8.19 11.18
CA SER A 44 -6.02 7.83 11.31
C SER A 44 -6.26 6.44 11.89
N ASP A 45 -5.22 5.59 11.97
CA ASP A 45 -5.39 4.15 12.12
C ASP A 45 -4.80 3.58 13.43
N SER A 46 -4.20 4.41 14.29
CA SER A 46 -3.48 3.93 15.49
C SER A 46 -3.81 4.74 16.75
N LEU A 47 -4.99 5.36 16.78
CA LEU A 47 -5.47 6.04 17.98
C LEU A 47 -5.95 5.00 19.02
N PRO A 48 -5.64 5.18 20.31
CA PRO A 48 -6.09 4.27 21.36
C PRO A 48 -7.63 4.26 21.43
N ASP A 49 -8.18 3.14 21.89
CA ASP A 49 -9.62 2.98 22.17
C ASP A 49 -10.54 3.18 20.96
N THR A 50 -10.03 2.94 19.74
CA THR A 50 -10.81 3.06 18.49
C THR A 50 -11.31 1.72 17.94
N HIS A 51 -10.87 0.59 18.52
CA HIS A 51 -11.27 -0.74 18.08
C HIS A 51 -12.61 -1.15 18.70
N ASN A 52 -13.52 -1.64 17.87
CA ASN A 52 -14.83 -2.11 18.31
C ASN A 52 -14.69 -3.53 18.90
N PRO A 53 -15.14 -3.76 20.16
CA PRO A 53 -15.02 -5.06 20.82
C PRO A 53 -15.62 -6.25 20.06
N LEU A 54 -16.55 -6.01 19.14
CA LEU A 54 -17.11 -7.05 18.25
C LEU A 54 -16.02 -7.80 17.45
N PHE A 55 -14.90 -7.15 17.14
CA PHE A 55 -13.82 -7.72 16.33
C PHE A 55 -12.68 -8.33 17.16
N ALA A 56 -12.74 -8.30 18.49
CA ALA A 56 -11.63 -8.74 19.35
C ALA A 56 -11.22 -10.20 19.09
N GLU A 57 -12.18 -11.11 18.90
CA GLU A 57 -11.88 -12.50 18.55
C GLU A 57 -11.29 -12.63 17.13
N ALA A 58 -11.69 -11.75 16.20
CA ALA A 58 -11.16 -11.75 14.85
C ALA A 58 -9.70 -11.28 14.81
N GLU A 59 -9.37 -10.22 15.55
CA GLU A 59 -8.00 -9.73 15.73
C GLU A 59 -7.12 -10.81 16.38
N ALA A 60 -7.62 -11.50 17.41
CA ALA A 60 -6.90 -12.60 18.06
C ALA A 60 -6.60 -13.76 17.10
N ARG A 61 -7.55 -14.13 16.22
CA ARG A 61 -7.29 -15.14 15.18
C ARG A 61 -6.23 -14.68 14.19
N THR A 62 -6.31 -13.44 13.70
CA THR A 62 -5.31 -12.88 12.80
C THR A 62 -3.92 -12.87 13.44
N ALA A 63 -3.82 -12.46 14.72
CA ALA A 63 -2.56 -12.44 15.46
C ALA A 63 -1.96 -13.85 15.61
N ALA A 64 -2.77 -14.84 15.97
CA ALA A 64 -2.30 -16.23 16.08
C ALA A 64 -1.75 -16.75 14.74
N VAL A 65 -2.41 -16.44 13.61
CA VAL A 65 -1.91 -16.80 12.27
C VAL A 65 -0.65 -16.00 11.92
N ALA A 66 -0.57 -14.73 12.31
CA ALA A 66 0.63 -13.91 12.06
C ALA A 66 1.87 -14.48 12.76
N GLU A 67 1.71 -15.06 13.95
CA GLU A 67 2.79 -15.66 14.73
C GLU A 67 3.20 -17.05 14.25
N SER A 68 2.25 -17.85 13.75
CA SER A 68 2.48 -19.28 13.44
C SER A 68 2.51 -19.64 11.96
N GLY A 69 2.04 -18.75 11.08
CA GLY A 69 1.81 -19.05 9.67
C GLY A 69 0.49 -19.78 9.41
N ALA A 70 0.18 -20.05 8.14
CA ALA A 70 -0.95 -20.87 7.73
C ALA A 70 -0.72 -21.49 6.34
N ASP A 71 -1.03 -22.78 6.19
CA ASP A 71 -0.92 -23.48 4.90
C ASP A 71 -1.97 -23.02 3.87
N GLN A 72 -3.10 -22.49 4.34
CA GLN A 72 -4.20 -22.04 3.49
C GLN A 72 -4.97 -20.89 4.17
N TRP A 73 -5.57 -20.03 3.36
CA TRP A 73 -6.53 -19.04 3.86
C TRP A 73 -7.97 -19.54 3.68
N HIS A 74 -8.77 -19.39 4.74
CA HIS A 74 -10.20 -19.69 4.76
C HIS A 74 -10.98 -18.43 5.11
N ASP A 75 -12.14 -18.24 4.47
CA ASP A 75 -12.99 -17.09 4.75
C ASP A 75 -13.77 -17.32 6.05
N PRO A 76 -13.51 -16.56 7.13
CA PRO A 76 -14.18 -16.78 8.42
C PRO A 76 -15.71 -16.63 8.34
N ARG A 77 -16.23 -15.94 7.31
CA ARG A 77 -17.67 -15.77 7.11
C ARG A 77 -18.37 -17.09 6.76
N GLU A 78 -17.66 -18.05 6.18
CA GLU A 78 -18.20 -19.37 5.88
C GLU A 78 -18.48 -20.18 7.15
N ASP A 79 -17.78 -19.87 8.25
CA ASP A 79 -17.99 -20.46 9.57
C ASP A 79 -18.96 -19.62 10.46
N GLY A 80 -19.57 -18.58 9.89
CA GLY A 80 -20.40 -17.63 10.63
C GLY A 80 -19.59 -16.69 11.56
N LEU A 81 -18.27 -16.60 11.38
CA LEU A 81 -17.40 -15.73 12.17
C LEU A 81 -17.28 -14.35 11.54
N VAL A 82 -17.07 -13.34 12.39
CA VAL A 82 -16.85 -11.96 11.96
C VAL A 82 -15.42 -11.84 11.40
N PRO A 83 -15.22 -11.26 10.20
CA PRO A 83 -13.89 -11.03 9.65
C PRO A 83 -13.18 -9.89 10.39
N ASP A 84 -11.85 -9.96 10.45
CA ASP A 84 -11.04 -8.92 11.09
C ASP A 84 -11.03 -7.64 10.22
N ALA A 85 -11.64 -6.58 10.73
CA ALA A 85 -11.68 -5.28 10.07
C ALA A 85 -10.41 -4.43 10.33
N TYR A 86 -9.59 -4.83 11.30
CA TYR A 86 -8.36 -4.14 11.75
C TYR A 86 -7.08 -4.84 11.27
N ILE A 87 -7.22 -5.88 10.45
CA ILE A 87 -6.13 -6.66 9.87
C ILE A 87 -5.09 -5.76 9.17
N ALA A 88 -3.81 -6.00 9.48
CA ALA A 88 -2.71 -5.29 8.83
C ALA A 88 -2.65 -5.61 7.32
N MET A 89 -2.32 -4.62 6.50
CA MET A 89 -2.29 -4.78 5.04
C MET A 89 -1.35 -5.89 4.55
N GLY A 90 -0.23 -6.13 5.24
CA GLY A 90 0.64 -7.27 4.91
C GLY A 90 -0.05 -8.61 5.10
N GLN A 91 -0.83 -8.76 6.17
CA GLN A 91 -1.58 -10.00 6.45
C GLN A 91 -2.68 -10.24 5.40
N THR A 92 -3.29 -9.18 4.86
CA THR A 92 -4.25 -9.34 3.76
C THR A 92 -3.57 -9.80 2.47
N ALA A 93 -2.32 -9.37 2.22
CA ALA A 93 -1.51 -9.86 1.10
C ALA A 93 -1.13 -11.34 1.28
N GLU A 94 -0.71 -11.76 2.48
CA GLU A 94 -0.41 -13.17 2.78
C GLU A 94 -1.66 -14.06 2.57
N ASN A 95 -2.82 -13.60 3.03
CA ASN A 95 -4.09 -14.29 2.80
C ASN A 95 -4.41 -14.45 1.32
N LEU A 96 -4.17 -13.41 0.51
CA LEU A 96 -4.37 -13.47 -0.94
C LEU A 96 -3.37 -14.42 -1.63
N ALA A 97 -2.11 -14.43 -1.18
CA ALA A 97 -1.10 -15.33 -1.70
C ALA A 97 -1.53 -16.79 -1.51
N LEU A 98 -1.97 -17.16 -0.30
CA LEU A 98 -2.51 -18.49 -0.01
C LEU A 98 -3.78 -18.79 -0.80
N LEU A 99 -4.76 -17.88 -0.80
CA LEU A 99 -6.05 -18.06 -1.48
C LEU A 99 -5.89 -18.24 -3.00
N LYS A 100 -4.88 -17.62 -3.60
CA LYS A 100 -4.64 -17.65 -5.05
C LYS A 100 -3.49 -18.55 -5.46
N GLY A 101 -2.82 -19.20 -4.50
CA GLY A 101 -1.65 -20.03 -4.77
C GLY A 101 -0.50 -19.26 -5.41
N ILE A 102 -0.32 -17.98 -5.03
CA ILE A 102 0.79 -17.15 -5.52
C ILE A 102 2.04 -17.53 -4.74
N THR A 103 3.07 -17.95 -5.47
CA THR A 103 4.31 -18.39 -4.83
C THR A 103 5.20 -17.20 -4.47
N ARG A 104 6.12 -17.41 -3.51
CA ARG A 104 7.17 -16.43 -3.21
C ARG A 104 7.94 -16.00 -4.44
N ARG A 105 8.26 -16.97 -5.32
CA ARG A 105 8.96 -16.71 -6.58
C ARG A 105 8.15 -15.78 -7.51
N ASP A 106 6.85 -15.98 -7.65
CA ASP A 106 6.00 -15.11 -8.47
C ASP A 106 6.01 -13.66 -7.96
N MET A 107 5.95 -13.49 -6.63
CA MET A 107 5.99 -12.18 -5.99
C MET A 107 7.35 -11.51 -6.17
N ASP A 108 8.44 -12.25 -5.99
CA ASP A 108 9.81 -11.76 -6.18
C ASP A 108 10.07 -11.38 -7.64
N GLU A 109 9.67 -12.22 -8.60
CA GLU A 109 9.79 -11.92 -10.04
C GLU A 109 9.01 -10.65 -10.42
N PHE A 110 7.81 -10.47 -9.87
CA PHE A 110 7.02 -9.25 -10.07
C PHE A 110 7.71 -8.02 -9.46
N GLY A 111 8.23 -8.14 -8.22
CA GLY A 111 8.95 -7.06 -7.53
C GLY A 111 10.20 -6.61 -8.27
N VAL A 112 11.01 -7.57 -8.73
CA VAL A 112 12.22 -7.33 -9.55
C VAL A 112 11.84 -6.66 -10.87
N ARG A 113 10.81 -7.17 -11.55
CA ARG A 113 10.33 -6.57 -12.80
C ARG A 113 9.90 -5.13 -12.59
N SER A 114 9.21 -4.82 -11.50
CA SER A 114 8.78 -3.46 -11.17
C SER A 114 9.98 -2.50 -11.04
N GLN A 115 11.00 -2.89 -10.28
CA GLN A 115 12.24 -2.12 -10.09
C GLN A 115 12.97 -1.88 -11.41
N ASN A 116 13.14 -2.93 -12.22
CA ASN A 116 13.86 -2.84 -13.49
C ASN A 116 13.11 -2.00 -14.53
N LEU A 117 11.78 -1.99 -14.52
CA LEU A 117 10.99 -1.08 -15.37
C LEU A 117 11.14 0.38 -14.93
N ALA A 118 11.13 0.64 -13.63
CA ALA A 118 11.35 1.99 -13.09
C ALA A 118 12.75 2.51 -13.43
N GLU A 119 13.80 1.68 -13.25
CA GLU A 119 15.18 2.00 -13.63
C GLU A 119 15.29 2.38 -15.12
N GLN A 120 14.70 1.58 -16.00
CA GLN A 120 14.70 1.85 -17.44
C GLN A 120 13.96 3.15 -17.80
N ALA A 121 12.84 3.45 -17.15
CA ALA A 121 12.08 4.67 -17.40
C ALA A 121 12.85 5.91 -16.94
N ILE A 122 13.51 5.84 -15.78
CA ILE A 122 14.40 6.91 -15.27
C ILE A 122 15.56 7.14 -16.23
N ALA A 123 16.24 6.09 -16.70
CA ALA A 123 17.37 6.20 -17.63
C ALA A 123 16.97 6.87 -18.96
N LYS A 124 15.70 6.77 -19.36
CA LYS A 124 15.14 7.39 -20.57
C LYS A 124 14.63 8.82 -20.35
N GLY A 125 14.71 9.35 -19.13
CA GLY A 125 14.15 10.66 -18.79
C GLY A 125 12.61 10.71 -18.82
N PHE A 126 11.93 9.56 -18.76
CA PHE A 126 10.47 9.48 -18.93
C PHE A 126 9.72 10.36 -17.93
N TRP A 127 10.18 10.40 -16.68
CA TRP A 127 9.54 11.12 -15.58
C TRP A 127 9.92 12.61 -15.49
N GLU A 128 10.90 13.09 -16.26
CA GLU A 128 11.40 14.47 -16.17
C GLU A 128 10.31 15.53 -16.43
N ARG A 129 9.29 15.17 -17.22
CA ARG A 129 8.15 16.04 -17.49
C ARG A 129 7.12 16.06 -16.36
N GLU A 130 7.00 14.97 -15.60
CA GLU A 130 5.93 14.78 -14.62
C GLU A 130 6.36 15.13 -13.19
N ILE A 131 7.66 15.01 -12.88
CA ILE A 131 8.22 15.37 -11.57
C ILE A 131 8.49 16.86 -11.51
N THR A 132 7.83 17.56 -10.58
CA THR A 132 8.16 18.94 -10.22
C THR A 132 9.16 18.94 -9.06
N PRO A 133 10.36 19.54 -9.21
CA PRO A 133 11.36 19.58 -8.13
C PRO A 133 10.87 20.29 -6.88
N VAL A 134 11.27 19.79 -5.71
CA VAL A 134 10.97 20.37 -4.40
C VAL A 134 12.27 20.78 -3.71
N THR A 135 12.37 22.04 -3.32
CA THR A 135 13.49 22.55 -2.52
C THR A 135 13.17 22.42 -1.03
N THR A 136 14.01 21.70 -0.30
CA THR A 136 13.91 21.54 1.16
C THR A 136 14.36 22.80 1.90
N PRO A 137 14.05 22.93 3.21
CA PRO A 137 14.48 24.10 3.99
C PRO A 137 16.00 24.31 4.08
N ASP A 138 16.80 23.24 3.92
CA ASP A 138 18.27 23.32 3.89
C ASP A 138 18.85 23.62 2.49
N GLY A 139 17.98 23.83 1.50
CA GLY A 139 18.36 24.15 0.12
C GLY A 139 18.57 22.94 -0.79
N THR A 140 18.45 21.71 -0.30
CA THR A 140 18.52 20.51 -1.13
C THR A 140 17.37 20.47 -2.13
N VAL A 141 17.67 20.21 -3.41
CA VAL A 141 16.65 20.08 -4.46
C VAL A 141 16.38 18.61 -4.72
N VAL A 142 15.21 18.14 -4.33
CA VAL A 142 14.71 16.80 -4.62
C VAL A 142 13.97 16.85 -5.96
N SER A 143 14.50 16.16 -6.97
CA SER A 143 14.00 16.21 -8.36
C SER A 143 13.81 14.83 -9.00
N LYS A 144 14.03 13.76 -8.24
CA LYS A 144 13.95 12.35 -8.67
C LYS A 144 13.36 11.51 -7.56
N ASP A 145 12.70 10.42 -7.93
CA ASP A 145 12.26 9.40 -6.97
C ASP A 145 13.47 8.73 -6.31
N ASP A 146 13.37 8.45 -5.01
CA ASP A 146 14.40 7.81 -4.19
C ASP A 146 14.12 6.32 -3.90
N GLY A 147 12.94 5.83 -4.28
CA GLY A 147 12.51 4.44 -4.08
C GLY A 147 13.12 3.41 -5.03
N PRO A 148 13.22 3.69 -6.35
CA PRO A 148 13.81 2.74 -7.30
C PRO A 148 15.28 2.44 -6.99
N ARG A 149 15.64 1.15 -6.96
CA ARG A 149 17.01 0.66 -6.73
C ARG A 149 17.53 0.02 -8.01
N ALA A 150 18.61 0.55 -8.55
CA ALA A 150 19.20 0.04 -9.79
C ALA A 150 19.80 -1.35 -9.60
N GLY A 151 19.65 -2.21 -10.62
CA GLY A 151 20.28 -3.54 -10.63
C GLY A 151 19.67 -4.54 -9.65
N VAL A 152 18.40 -4.40 -9.30
CA VAL A 152 17.67 -5.40 -8.50
C VAL A 152 17.57 -6.71 -9.29
N THR A 153 18.02 -7.81 -8.68
CA THR A 153 17.97 -9.16 -9.27
C THR A 153 17.12 -10.09 -8.44
N LEU A 154 16.69 -11.20 -9.04
CA LEU A 154 15.93 -12.24 -8.36
C LEU A 154 16.74 -12.86 -7.22
N GLU A 155 18.01 -13.19 -7.47
CA GLU A 155 18.93 -13.75 -6.47
C GLU A 155 19.11 -12.80 -5.27
N GLY A 156 19.06 -11.48 -5.52
CA GLY A 156 19.18 -10.47 -4.48
C GLY A 156 17.94 -10.38 -3.58
N VAL A 157 16.73 -10.62 -4.10
CA VAL A 157 15.48 -10.52 -3.34
C VAL A 157 15.04 -11.84 -2.70
N GLU A 158 15.42 -12.99 -3.28
CA GLU A 158 15.11 -14.32 -2.73
C GLU A 158 15.69 -14.50 -1.32
N GLY A 159 16.80 -13.81 -0.99
CA GLY A 159 17.41 -13.83 0.34
C GLY A 159 16.71 -12.98 1.41
N LEU A 160 15.67 -12.21 1.06
CA LEU A 160 14.95 -11.36 2.01
C LEU A 160 14.06 -12.19 2.92
N LYS A 161 14.10 -11.86 4.22
CA LYS A 161 13.26 -12.52 5.22
C LYS A 161 11.81 -12.06 5.06
N PRO A 162 10.84 -12.97 5.26
CA PRO A 162 9.45 -12.62 5.42
C PRO A 162 9.27 -11.59 6.55
N VAL A 163 8.30 -10.68 6.38
CA VAL A 163 8.07 -9.56 7.31
C VAL A 163 6.80 -9.76 8.14
N PHE A 164 5.79 -10.46 7.59
CA PHE A 164 4.47 -10.54 8.19
C PHE A 164 4.17 -11.89 8.83
N ARG A 165 4.71 -12.99 8.29
CA ARG A 165 4.56 -14.33 8.85
C ARG A 165 5.83 -15.15 8.66
N PRO A 166 6.09 -16.19 9.47
CA PRO A 166 7.25 -17.07 9.29
C PRO A 166 7.29 -17.81 7.93
N ASP A 167 6.14 -18.00 7.29
CA ASP A 167 5.89 -18.78 6.08
C ASP A 167 5.72 -17.93 4.80
N GLY A 168 5.96 -16.61 4.85
CA GLY A 168 5.93 -15.71 3.68
C GLY A 168 7.19 -15.73 2.81
#